data_AF-A0A534KFN9-F1
#
_entry.id   AF-A0A534KFN9-F1
#
_cell.length_a   1.000
_cell.length_b   1.000
_cell.length_c   1.000
_cell.angle_alpha   90.00
_cell.angle_beta   90.00
_cell.angle_gamma   90.00
#
_symmetry.space_group_name_H-M   'P 1'
#
loop_
_entity.id
_entity.type
_entity.pdbx_description
1 polymer ?
#
loop_
_entity_poly.entity_id
_entity_poly.type
_entity_poly.pdbx_seq_one_letter_code
_entity_poly.pdbx_strand_id
1 'polypeptide(L)'
;MTVSSQARVGRRIVLTVFWTMLLIVGLTIGVLVLVPGIQDAIQKASGAVAGGAFALSIAVALVMLGLWGIAANNRNMKHAVDMIAEVDRARKETIQLESTRFMPK
;
A
#
# COMPACT_ATOMS: atom_id res chain seq x y z
N MET A 1 -6.36 17.68 21.10
CA MET A 1 -6.07 16.27 20.72
C MET A 1 -6.12 16.13 19.20
N THR A 2 -5.04 16.43 18.48
CA THR A 2 -5.01 16.43 16.99
C THR A 2 -3.85 15.61 16.41
N VAL A 3 -2.87 15.25 17.23
CA VAL A 3 -1.63 14.59 16.80
C VAL A 3 -1.84 13.12 16.41
N SER A 4 -2.80 12.41 17.02
CA SER A 4 -3.00 10.96 16.81
C SER A 4 -3.72 10.59 15.50
N SER A 5 -4.46 11.52 14.90
CA SER A 5 -5.16 11.30 13.63
C SER A 5 -4.21 11.50 12.44
N GLN A 6 -3.44 12.60 12.42
CA GLN A 6 -2.44 12.85 11.38
C GLN A 6 -1.35 11.78 11.32
N ALA A 7 -0.88 11.29 12.48
CA ALA A 7 0.13 10.22 12.53
C ALA A 7 -0.32 8.92 11.84
N ARG A 8 -1.62 8.61 11.89
CA ARG A 8 -2.20 7.44 11.22
C ARG A 8 -2.32 7.62 9.70
N VAL A 9 -2.58 8.85 9.23
CA VAL A 9 -2.62 9.16 7.79
C VAL A 9 -1.21 9.10 7.20
N GLY A 10 -0.23 9.74 7.85
CA GLY A 10 1.17 9.70 7.41
C GLY A 10 1.71 8.26 7.32
N ARG A 11 1.42 7.43 8.32
CA ARG A 11 1.80 6.00 8.30
C ARG A 11 1.20 5.24 7.13
N ARG A 12 -0.07 5.48 6.76
CA ARG A 12 -0.74 4.81 5.62
C ARG A 12 -0.13 5.19 4.28
N ILE A 13 0.22 6.48 4.11
CA ILE A 13 0.89 6.99 2.90
C ILE A 13 2.28 6.35 2.78
N VAL A 14 3.07 6.36 3.86
CA VAL A 14 4.40 5.73 3.89
C VAL A 14 4.31 4.24 3.58
N LEU A 15 3.29 3.54 4.11
CA LEU A 15 3.07 2.13 3.81
C LEU A 15 2.80 1.91 2.31
N THR A 16 1.91 2.70 1.68
CA THR A 16 1.68 2.60 0.22
C THR A 16 2.98 2.79 -0.54
N VAL A 17 3.71 3.86 -0.24
CA VAL A 17 4.96 4.20 -0.94
C VAL A 17 5.98 3.07 -0.79
N PHE A 18 6.12 2.51 0.41
CA PHE A 18 6.99 1.37 0.67
C PHE A 18 6.61 0.14 -0.17
N TRP A 19 5.34 -0.23 -0.20
CA TRP A 19 4.87 -1.38 -0.98
C TRP A 19 5.02 -1.17 -2.49
N THR A 20 4.78 0.06 -2.98
CA THR A 20 5.03 0.41 -4.39
C THR A 20 6.52 0.36 -4.73
N MET A 21 7.40 0.79 -3.83
CA MET A 21 8.85 0.69 -4.03
C MET A 21 9.29 -0.77 -4.11
N LEU A 22 8.79 -1.66 -3.24
CA LEU A 22 9.07 -3.09 -3.32
C LEU A 22 8.62 -3.70 -4.65
N LEU A 23 7.44 -3.31 -5.14
CA LEU A 23 6.95 -3.76 -6.44
C LEU A 23 7.87 -3.30 -7.57
N ILE A 24 8.25 -2.02 -7.59
CA ILE A 24 9.15 -1.46 -8.60
C ILE A 24 10.50 -2.16 -8.57
N VAL A 25 11.08 -2.39 -7.38
CA VAL A 25 12.36 -3.09 -7.23
C VAL A 25 12.25 -4.52 -7.76
N GLY A 26 11.20 -5.27 -7.40
CA GLY A 26 10.98 -6.62 -7.90
C GLY A 26 10.86 -6.66 -9.43
N LEU A 27 10.11 -5.72 -10.01
CA LEU A 27 9.92 -5.61 -11.45
C LEU A 27 11.24 -5.24 -12.17
N THR A 28 12.00 -4.32 -11.60
CA THR A 28 13.31 -3.91 -12.11
C THR A 28 14.29 -5.07 -12.13
N ILE A 29 14.38 -5.83 -11.03
CA ILE A 29 15.23 -7.04 -10.95
C ILE A 29 14.75 -8.08 -11.97
N GLY A 30 13.43 -8.31 -12.08
CA GLY A 30 12.87 -9.25 -13.04
C GLY A 30 13.23 -8.91 -14.48
N VAL A 31 13.20 -7.63 -14.86
CA VAL A 31 13.63 -7.16 -16.19
C VAL A 31 15.14 -7.30 -16.37
N LEU A 32 15.94 -6.93 -15.36
CA LEU A 32 17.40 -7.02 -15.43
C LEU A 32 17.89 -8.46 -15.64
N VAL A 33 17.21 -9.46 -15.05
CA VAL A 33 17.55 -10.88 -15.20
C VAL A 33 17.32 -11.39 -16.64
N LEU A 34 16.51 -10.72 -17.45
CA LEU A 34 16.29 -11.05 -18.86
C LEU A 34 17.43 -10.56 -19.76
N VAL A 35 18.31 -9.67 -19.27
CA VAL A 35 19.43 -9.12 -20.04
C VAL A 35 20.60 -10.14 -20.05
N PRO A 36 21.12 -10.52 -21.23
CA PRO A 36 22.26 -11.42 -21.32
C PRO A 36 23.48 -10.87 -20.58
N GLY A 37 24.21 -11.74 -19.86
CA GLY A 37 25.43 -11.37 -19.11
C GLY A 37 25.18 -10.79 -17.71
N ILE A 38 23.95 -10.36 -17.38
CA ILE A 38 23.62 -9.88 -16.03
C ILE A 38 23.51 -11.04 -15.04
N GLN A 39 22.97 -12.19 -15.45
CA GLN A 39 22.90 -13.37 -14.58
C GLN A 39 24.30 -13.84 -14.17
N ASP A 40 25.24 -13.87 -15.11
CA ASP A 40 26.63 -14.25 -14.84
C ASP A 40 27.33 -13.25 -13.92
N ALA A 41 27.06 -11.95 -14.10
CA ALA A 41 27.57 -10.90 -13.22
C ALA A 41 27.01 -11.02 -11.79
N ILE A 42 25.70 -11.29 -11.66
CA ILE A 42 25.04 -11.49 -10.35
C ILE A 42 25.57 -12.75 -9.65
N GLN A 43 25.75 -13.86 -10.37
CA GLN A 43 26.33 -15.08 -9.81
C GLN A 43 27.76 -14.84 -9.33
N LYS A 44 28.58 -14.16 -10.13
CA LYS A 44 29.96 -13.81 -9.75
C LYS A 44 30.04 -12.85 -8.56
N ALA A 45 29.17 -11.85 -8.49
CA ALA A 45 29.18 -10.84 -7.43
C ALA A 45 28.57 -11.34 -6.11
N SER A 46 27.55 -12.20 -6.17
CA SER A 46 26.86 -12.70 -4.97
C SER A 46 27.60 -13.82 -4.25
N GLY A 47 28.61 -14.43 -4.90
CA GLY A 47 29.30 -15.63 -4.37
C GLY A 47 28.37 -16.84 -4.17
N ALA A 48 27.12 -16.72 -4.60
CA ALA A 48 26.09 -17.72 -4.37
C ALA A 48 26.13 -18.75 -5.50
N VAL A 49 26.11 -20.03 -5.13
CA VAL A 49 25.88 -21.19 -6.03
C VAL A 49 24.40 -21.23 -6.45
N ALA A 50 23.83 -20.08 -6.78
CA ALA A 50 22.42 -19.92 -7.02
C ALA A 50 22.25 -19.65 -8.52
N GLY A 51 21.96 -20.72 -9.26
CA GLY A 51 21.66 -20.64 -10.69
C GLY A 51 20.55 -19.62 -10.98
N GLY A 52 20.39 -19.24 -12.26
CA GLY A 52 19.54 -18.12 -12.71
C GLY A 52 18.11 -18.04 -12.12
N ALA A 53 17.58 -19.14 -11.58
CA ALA A 53 16.32 -19.20 -10.85
C ALA A 53 16.27 -18.39 -9.53
N PHE A 54 17.40 -18.09 -8.88
CA PHE A 54 17.40 -17.39 -7.58
C PHE A 54 17.10 -15.90 -7.68
N ALA A 55 17.69 -15.21 -8.65
CA ALA A 55 17.37 -13.79 -8.88
C ALA A 55 15.92 -13.62 -9.34
N LEU A 56 15.44 -14.56 -10.16
CA LEU A 56 14.04 -14.59 -10.63
C LEU A 56 13.06 -14.85 -9.47
N SER A 57 13.37 -15.78 -8.56
CA SER A 57 12.49 -16.08 -7.42
C SER A 57 12.38 -14.91 -6.45
N ILE A 58 13.46 -14.17 -6.21
CA ILE A 58 13.44 -12.93 -5.42
C ILE A 58 12.57 -11.87 -6.11
N ALA A 59 12.74 -11.68 -7.43
CA ALA A 59 11.92 -10.74 -8.18
C ALA A 59 10.42 -11.06 -8.07
N VAL A 60 10.04 -12.33 -8.27
CA VAL A 60 8.64 -12.78 -8.15
C VAL A 60 8.11 -12.57 -6.72
N ALA A 61 8.90 -12.90 -5.69
CA ALA A 61 8.51 -12.70 -4.30
C ALA A 61 8.27 -11.22 -3.99
N LEU A 62 9.15 -10.32 -4.45
CA LEU A 62 9.03 -8.88 -4.25
C LEU A 62 7.80 -8.30 -4.97
N VAL A 63 7.50 -8.77 -6.19
CA VAL A 63 6.29 -8.37 -6.91
C VAL A 63 5.03 -8.82 -6.18
N MET A 64 4.98 -10.08 -5.73
CA MET A 64 3.84 -10.61 -4.98
C MET A 64 3.64 -9.88 -3.65
N LEU A 65 4.72 -9.60 -2.93
CA LEU A 65 4.69 -8.82 -1.69
C LEU A 65 4.23 -7.38 -1.93
N GLY A 66 4.72 -6.72 -2.98
CA GLY A 66 4.29 -5.38 -3.36
C GLY A 66 2.79 -5.32 -3.68
N LEU A 67 2.29 -6.25 -4.50
CA LEU A 67 0.87 -6.34 -4.83
C LEU A 67 -0.01 -6.62 -3.61
N TRP A 68 0.40 -7.56 -2.75
CA TRP A 68 -0.30 -7.84 -1.50
C TRP A 68 -0.38 -6.57 -0.65
N GLY A 69 0.75 -5.91 -0.43
CA GLY A 69 0.85 -4.73 0.42
C GLY A 69 -0.03 -3.58 -0.05
N ILE A 70 -0.04 -3.31 -1.36
CA ILE A 70 -0.92 -2.31 -1.99
C ILE A 70 -2.39 -2.69 -1.78
N ALA A 71 -2.76 -3.95 -2.03
CA ALA A 71 -4.15 -4.42 -1.89
C ALA A 71 -4.64 -4.36 -0.44
N ALA A 72 -3.81 -4.76 0.52
CA ALA A 72 -4.11 -4.68 1.95
C ALA A 72 -4.29 -3.23 2.40
N ASN A 73 -3.46 -2.31 1.93
CA ASN A 73 -3.59 -0.91 2.28
C ASN A 73 -4.84 -0.27 1.66
N ASN A 74 -5.20 -0.63 0.43
CA ASN A 74 -6.44 -0.18 -0.20
C ASN A 74 -7.69 -0.62 0.59
N ARG A 75 -7.74 -1.87 1.06
CA ARG A 75 -8.84 -2.36 1.91
C ARG A 75 -8.94 -1.56 3.22
N ASN A 76 -7.81 -1.28 3.86
CA ASN A 76 -7.75 -0.49 5.08
C ASN A 76 -8.16 0.99 4.86
N MET A 77 -7.87 1.55 3.68
CA MET A 77 -8.31 2.89 3.31
C MET A 77 -9.82 2.94 3.09
N LYS A 78 -10.41 1.98 2.37
CA LYS A 78 -11.87 1.91 2.16
C LYS A 78 -12.62 1.90 3.48
N HIS A 79 -12.23 1.03 4.42
CA HIS A 79 -12.85 0.98 5.75
C HIS A 79 -12.76 2.32 6.51
N ALA A 80 -11.64 3.04 6.39
CA ALA A 80 -11.52 4.34 7.06
C ALA A 80 -12.41 5.40 6.40
N VAL A 81 -12.56 5.38 5.07
CA VAL A 81 -13.47 6.27 4.35
C VAL A 81 -14.92 5.96 4.70
N ASP A 82 -15.29 4.69 4.78
CA ASP A 82 -16.66 4.27 5.13
C ASP A 82 -17.05 4.78 6.52
N MET A 83 -16.17 4.64 7.52
CA MET A 83 -16.41 5.20 8.86
C MET A 83 -16.56 6.73 8.86
N ILE A 84 -15.78 7.44 8.02
CA ILE A 84 -15.90 8.91 7.91
C ILE A 84 -17.26 9.27 7.29
N ALA A 85 -17.70 8.52 6.28
CA ALA A 85 -19.00 8.73 5.64
C ALA A 85 -20.16 8.46 6.61
N GLU A 86 -20.07 7.41 7.43
CA GLU A 86 -21.05 7.12 8.48
C GLU A 86 -21.15 8.24 9.51
N VAL A 87 -20.02 8.78 9.98
CA VAL A 87 -20.00 9.91 10.92
C VAL A 87 -20.60 11.18 10.28
N ASP A 88 -20.29 11.48 9.01
CA ASP A 88 -20.89 12.63 8.31
C ASP A 88 -22.41 12.46 8.15
N ARG A 89 -22.86 11.24 7.85
CA ARG A 89 -24.29 10.92 7.79
C ARG A 89 -24.97 11.11 9.14
N ALA A 90 -24.41 10.55 10.21
CA ALA A 90 -24.95 10.71 11.56
C ALA A 90 -25.01 12.18 11.96
N ARG A 91 -23.98 12.97 11.63
CA ARG A 91 -23.95 14.42 11.88
C ARG A 91 -25.05 15.17 11.12
N LYS A 92 -25.32 14.79 9.86
CA LYS A 92 -26.42 15.36 9.07
C LYS A 92 -27.78 15.02 9.69
N GLU A 93 -27.98 13.78 10.11
CA GLU A 93 -29.23 13.33 10.73
C GLU A 93 -29.50 14.06 12.07
N THR A 94 -28.48 14.29 12.90
CA THR A 94 -28.63 15.07 14.14
C THR A 94 -28.95 16.55 13.88
N ILE A 95 -28.28 17.18 12.91
CA ILE A 95 -28.55 18.58 12.53
C ILE A 95 -29.98 18.71 11.97
N GLN A 96 -30.43 17.73 11.20
CA GLN A 96 -31.80 17.71 10.69
C GLN A 96 -32.81 17.63 11.85
N LEU A 97 -32.59 16.75 12.82
CA LEU A 97 -33.44 16.65 14.01
C LEU A 97 -33.46 17.96 14.82
N GLU A 98 -32.31 18.60 15.02
CA GLU A 98 -32.25 19.92 15.66
C GLU A 98 -32.96 21.00 14.86
N SER A 99 -32.82 21.04 13.52
CA SER A 99 -33.51 22.02 12.68
C SER A 99 -35.03 21.85 12.70
N THR A 100 -35.54 20.61 12.78
CA THR A 100 -36.97 20.34 12.91
C THR A 100 -37.53 20.71 14.29
N ARG A 101 -36.69 20.74 15.34
CA ARG A 101 -37.08 21.22 16.67
C ARG A 101 -37.35 22.72 16.70
N PHE A 102 -36.71 23.50 15.82
CA PHE A 102 -36.85 24.96 15.78
C PHE A 102 -37.78 25.47 14.66
N MET A 103 -38.41 24.59 13.87
CA MET A 103 -39.47 25.01 12.94
C MET A 103 -40.73 25.37 13.74
N PRO A 104 -41.21 26.63 13.70
CA PRO A 104 -42.54 26.95 14.20
C PRO A 104 -43.58 26.24 13.31
N LYS A 105 -44.63 25.70 13.94
CA LYS A 105 -45.79 25.10 13.26
C LYS A 105 -46.44 26.08 12.28
#